data_AF-A0A1G5QUS1-F1
#
_entry.id   AF-A0A1G5QUS1-F1
#
_cell.length_a   1.000
_cell.length_b   1.000
_cell.length_c   1.000
_cell.angle_alpha   90.00
_cell.angle_beta   90.00
_cell.angle_gamma   90.00
#
_symmetry.space_group_name_H-M   'P 1'
#
loop_
_entity.id
_entity.type
_entity.pdbx_description
1 polymer ?
#
loop_
_entity_poly.entity_id
_entity_poly.type
_entity_poly.pdbx_seq_one_letter_code
_entity_poly.pdbx_strand_id
1 'polypeptide(L)'
;MKTYRKHKCTRQHRTSKTFLACAIPRHHWIRGKGNIALIAWCDAPSISLWTKAEDADASKDFIDAVGCGGRCTGRHDIIQVQGVAA
;
A
#
# COMPACT_ATOMS: atom_id res chain seq x y z
N MET A 1 4.71 11.82 4.01
CA MET A 1 3.89 10.61 3.77
C MET A 1 2.50 11.01 3.30
N LYS A 2 1.99 10.46 2.18
CA LYS A 2 0.62 10.71 1.69
C LYS A 2 -0.39 9.98 2.59
N THR A 3 -1.66 10.39 2.58
CA THR A 3 -2.71 9.72 3.38
C THR A 3 -3.92 9.38 2.53
N TYR A 4 -4.35 8.12 2.55
CA TYR A 4 -5.58 7.68 1.91
C TYR A 4 -6.67 7.54 2.97
N ARG A 5 -7.71 8.36 2.85
CA ARG A 5 -8.81 8.44 3.82
C ARG A 5 -10.14 7.92 3.28
N LYS A 6 -10.38 8.05 1.98
CA LYS A 6 -11.66 7.77 1.32
C LYS A 6 -11.44 7.31 -0.12
N HIS A 7 -12.40 6.57 -0.65
CA HIS A 7 -12.54 6.29 -2.08
C HIS A 7 -14.02 6.21 -2.45
N LYS A 8 -14.33 6.04 -3.74
CA LYS A 8 -15.69 6.11 -4.29
C LYS A 8 -16.55 4.86 -4.01
N CYS A 9 -16.49 4.32 -2.80
CA CYS A 9 -17.40 3.26 -2.37
C CYS A 9 -18.27 3.74 -1.20
N THR A 10 -19.43 3.12 -1.04
CA THR A 10 -20.37 3.36 0.06
C THR A 10 -20.17 2.41 1.24
N ARG A 11 -19.22 1.47 1.15
CA ARG A 11 -18.98 0.43 2.17
C ARG A 11 -18.04 0.92 3.27
N GLN A 12 -18.29 0.49 4.50
CA GLN A 12 -17.34 0.64 5.60
C GLN A 12 -16.30 -0.47 5.57
N HIS A 13 -15.02 -0.11 5.64
CA HIS A 13 -13.91 -1.05 5.64
C HIS A 13 -13.36 -1.19 7.05
N ARG A 14 -13.25 -2.42 7.58
CA ARG A 14 -12.70 -2.67 8.93
C ARG A 14 -11.18 -2.72 8.96
N THR A 15 -10.55 -3.04 7.83
CA THR A 15 -9.08 -3.22 7.78
C THR A 15 -8.47 -2.45 6.61
N SER A 16 -7.21 -2.06 6.76
CA SER A 16 -6.49 -1.34 5.69
C SER A 16 -6.40 -2.19 4.43
N LYS A 17 -6.28 -3.51 4.61
CA LYS A 17 -6.30 -4.50 3.53
C LYS A 17 -7.59 -4.44 2.73
N THR A 18 -8.75 -4.49 3.39
CA THR A 18 -10.05 -4.42 2.70
C THR A 18 -10.28 -3.05 2.05
N PHE A 19 -9.85 -1.97 2.72
CA PHE A 19 -9.94 -0.63 2.17
C PHE A 19 -9.12 -0.51 0.87
N LEU A 20 -7.87 -0.95 0.88
CA LEU A 20 -6.97 -0.86 -0.27
C LEU A 20 -7.38 -1.80 -1.40
N ALA A 21 -7.88 -3.00 -1.09
CA ALA A 21 -8.43 -3.91 -2.09
C ALA A 21 -9.57 -3.26 -2.87
N CYS A 22 -10.41 -2.46 -2.19
CA CYS A 22 -11.51 -1.74 -2.80
C CYS A 22 -11.06 -0.45 -3.52
N ALA A 23 -10.10 0.29 -2.93
CA ALA A 23 -9.59 1.53 -3.52
C ALA A 23 -8.70 1.29 -4.74
N ILE A 24 -8.04 0.13 -4.83
CA ILE A 24 -7.09 -0.24 -5.88
C ILE A 24 -7.50 -1.62 -6.43
N PRO A 25 -8.59 -1.73 -7.20
CA PRO A 25 -9.15 -3.02 -7.60
C PRO A 25 -8.25 -3.85 -8.53
N ARG A 26 -7.28 -3.20 -9.21
CA ARG A 26 -6.32 -3.86 -10.13
C ARG A 26 -5.00 -4.27 -9.46
N HIS A 27 -4.97 -4.37 -8.12
CA HIS A 27 -3.77 -4.81 -7.42
C HIS A 27 -3.45 -6.28 -7.72
N HIS A 28 -2.17 -6.64 -7.78
CA HIS A 28 -1.75 -8.03 -7.86
C HIS A 28 -1.92 -8.75 -6.52
N TRP A 29 -1.50 -8.11 -5.43
CA TRP A 29 -1.63 -8.67 -4.09
C TRP A 29 -1.55 -7.58 -3.01
N ILE A 30 -2.14 -7.89 -1.86
CA ILE A 30 -2.01 -7.13 -0.62
C ILE A 30 -1.57 -8.08 0.49
N ARG A 31 -0.37 -7.85 1.05
CA ARG A 31 0.21 -8.67 2.12
C ARG A 31 0.51 -7.84 3.36
N GLY A 32 0.59 -8.51 4.51
CA GLY A 32 0.86 -7.87 5.80
C GLY A 32 -0.39 -7.37 6.52
N LYS A 33 -0.15 -6.62 7.60
CA LYS A 33 -1.16 -6.01 8.47
C LYS A 33 -0.64 -4.65 8.94
N GLY A 34 -1.55 -3.76 9.29
CA GLY A 34 -1.22 -2.40 9.76
C GLY A 34 -1.89 -1.33 8.91
N ASN A 35 -1.60 -0.08 9.24
CA ASN A 35 -2.22 1.11 8.65
C ASN A 35 -1.24 1.90 7.77
N ILE A 36 -0.02 1.40 7.56
CA ILE A 36 0.96 1.99 6.65
C ILE A 36 1.08 1.06 5.46
N ALA A 37 0.95 1.59 4.26
CA ALA A 37 1.02 0.83 3.02
C ALA A 37 2.18 1.32 2.16
N LEU A 38 3.06 0.40 1.79
CA LEU A 38 4.03 0.59 0.72
C LEU A 38 3.41 0.03 -0.56
N ILE A 39 3.23 0.90 -1.55
CA ILE A 39 2.61 0.57 -2.83
C ILE A 39 3.65 0.71 -3.93
N ALA A 40 3.86 -0.35 -4.70
CA ALA A 40 4.62 -0.28 -5.94
C ALA A 40 3.68 -0.19 -7.15
N TRP A 41 3.69 0.95 -7.85
CA TRP A 41 2.82 1.26 -9.00
C TRP A 41 3.42 0.84 -10.35
N CYS A 42 4.41 -0.05 -10.35
CA CYS A 42 5.27 -0.27 -11.51
C CYS A 42 4.56 -0.90 -12.71
N ASP A 43 3.87 -2.02 -12.50
CA ASP A 43 3.13 -2.73 -13.55
C ASP A 43 1.66 -2.88 -13.12
N ALA A 44 1.39 -3.87 -12.28
CA ALA A 44 0.18 -3.92 -11.47
C ALA A 44 0.52 -3.61 -10.01
N PRO A 45 -0.30 -2.81 -9.31
CA PRO A 45 -0.01 -2.41 -7.95
C PRO A 45 0.20 -3.60 -7.01
N SER A 46 1.36 -3.68 -6.39
CA SER A 46 1.61 -4.58 -5.26
C SER A 46 1.69 -3.78 -3.97
N ILE A 47 1.11 -4.32 -2.90
CA ILE A 47 0.93 -3.57 -1.66
C ILE A 47 1.36 -4.39 -0.46
N SER A 48 2.33 -3.88 0.31
CA SER A 48 2.71 -4.40 1.62
C SER A 48 2.21 -3.48 2.74
N LEU A 49 1.65 -4.09 3.77
CA LEU A 49 1.09 -3.42 4.95
C LEU A 49 2.01 -3.60 6.15
N TRP A 50 2.26 -2.49 6.83
CA TRP A 50 3.18 -2.35 7.94
C TRP A 50 2.50 -1.67 9.13
N THR A 51 2.91 -2.06 10.33
CA THR A 51 2.48 -1.42 11.59
C THR A 51 3.32 -0.19 11.91
N LYS A 52 4.59 -0.18 11.46
CA LYS A 52 5.54 0.90 11.73
C LYS A 52 6.03 1.53 10.43
N ALA A 53 6.27 2.84 10.47
CA ALA A 53 6.76 3.60 9.33
C ALA A 53 8.20 3.23 8.98
N GLU A 54 9.04 3.08 10.00
CA GLU A 54 10.46 2.67 9.87
C GLU A 54 10.64 1.39 9.04
N ASP A 55 9.82 0.37 9.27
CA ASP A 55 9.89 -0.89 8.52
C ASP A 55 9.45 -0.72 7.06
N ALA A 56 8.44 0.13 6.83
CA ALA A 56 7.96 0.43 5.48
C ALA A 56 8.99 1.25 4.70
N ASP A 57 9.64 2.23 5.34
CA ASP A 57 10.71 3.06 4.77
C ASP A 57 11.91 2.17 4.41
N ALA A 58 12.38 1.33 5.34
CA ALA A 58 13.47 0.39 5.07
C ALA A 58 13.15 -0.57 3.91
N SER A 59 11.90 -1.06 3.84
CA SER A 59 11.48 -1.90 2.73
C SER A 59 11.40 -1.13 1.41
N LYS A 60 11.03 0.15 1.43
CA LYS A 60 10.99 1.01 0.25
C LYS A 60 12.39 1.28 -0.28
N ASP A 61 13.32 1.66 0.59
CA ASP A 61 14.71 1.93 0.23
C ASP A 61 15.35 0.71 -0.42
N PHE A 62 15.06 -0.48 0.12
CA PHE A 62 15.51 -1.73 -0.48
C PHE A 62 14.97 -1.91 -1.91
N ILE A 63 13.65 -1.81 -2.15
CA ILE A 63 13.08 -2.02 -3.49
C ILE A 63 13.36 -0.88 -4.46
N ASP A 64 13.65 0.32 -3.97
CA ASP A 64 14.15 1.43 -4.80
C ASP A 64 15.56 1.12 -5.32
N ALA A 65 16.40 0.50 -4.49
CA ALA A 65 17.77 0.14 -4.87
C ALA A 65 17.83 -1.10 -5.77
N VAL A 66 17.06 -2.15 -5.46
CA VAL A 66 17.17 -3.46 -6.16
C VAL A 66 16.06 -3.71 -7.18
N GLY A 67 15.00 -2.90 -7.16
CA GLY A 67 13.79 -3.09 -7.95
C GLY A 67 12.76 -4.01 -7.28
N CYS A 68 11.48 -3.76 -7.56
CA CYS A 68 10.37 -4.57 -7.03
C CYS A 68 9.95 -5.74 -7.96
N GLY A 69 10.74 -6.03 -9.00
CA GLY A 69 10.46 -7.05 -10.02
C GLY A 69 10.89 -6.65 -11.44
N GLY A 70 10.68 -7.53 -12.42
CA GLY A 70 11.21 -7.37 -13.79
C GLY A 70 10.66 -6.20 -14.61
N ARG A 71 9.55 -5.56 -14.18
CA ARG A 71 8.97 -4.36 -14.80
C ARG A 71 9.01 -3.15 -13.85
N CYS A 72 9.99 -3.10 -12.96
CA CYS A 72 10.14 -1.99 -12.02
C CYS A 72 10.37 -0.67 -12.77
N THR A 73 9.61 0.37 -12.42
CA THR A 73 9.77 1.74 -12.95
C THR A 73 10.15 2.74 -11.85
N GLY A 74 10.49 2.26 -10.65
CA GLY A 74 10.84 3.09 -9.48
C GLY A 74 9.66 3.85 -8.88
N ARG A 75 8.42 3.55 -9.29
CA ARG A 75 7.22 4.23 -8.80
C ARG A 75 6.71 3.59 -7.51
N HIS A 76 7.40 3.85 -6.40
CA HIS A 76 7.05 3.34 -5.08
C HIS A 76 6.61 4.47 -4.15
N ASP A 77 5.48 4.29 -3.46
CA ASP A 77 4.89 5.27 -2.53
C ASP A 77 4.62 4.64 -1.17
N ILE A 78 4.91 5.36 -0.09
CA ILE A 78 4.39 5.04 1.25
C ILE A 78 3.23 5.96 1.58
N ILE A 79 2.13 5.34 2.00
CA ILE A 79 0.91 6.02 2.39
C ILE A 79 0.44 5.55 3.77
N GLN A 80 -0.20 6.46 4.49
CA GLN A 80 -1.00 6.13 5.67
C GLN A 80 -2.44 5.83 5.23
N VAL A 81 -2.98 4.70 5.65
CA VAL A 81 -4.40 4.35 5.48
C VAL A 81 -5.17 4.80 6.72
N GLN A 82 -6.19 5.60 6.50
CA GLN A 82 -7.12 6.10 7.51
C GLN A 82 -8.56 5.79 7.09
N GLY A 83 -9.50 5.83 8.04
CA GLY A 83 -10.91 5.53 7.75
C GLY A 83 -11.25 4.03 7.74
N VAL A 84 -10.42 3.23 8.42
CA VAL A 84 -10.77 1.87 8.80
C VAL A 84 -11.51 1.91 10.13
N ALA A 85 -12.69 1.27 10.17
CA ALA A 85 -13.48 1.16 11.39
C ALA A 85 -12.64 0.45 12.46
N ALA A 86 -12.48 1.09 13.62
CA ALA A 86 -11.82 0.52 14.78
C ALA A 86 -12.57 -0.71 15.30
#